data_AF-A0A1F6PDM0-F1
#
_entry.id   AF-A0A1F6PDM0-F1
#
_cell.length_a   1.000
_cell.length_b   1.000
_cell.length_c   1.000
_cell.angle_alpha   90.00
_cell.angle_beta   90.00
_cell.angle_gamma   90.00
#
_symmetry.space_group_name_H-M   'P 1'
#
loop_
_entity.id
_entity.type
_entity.pdbx_description
1 polymer ?
#
loop_
_entity_poly.entity_id
_entity_poly.type
_entity_poly.pdbx_seq_one_letter_code
_entity_poly.pdbx_strand_id
1 'polypeptide(L)'
;MSSFEQEDNKWGRRSAETAEVGAEARERQPEEAEKKLAARERAELTSREVKNTQKQMQNILANMQAVIKAVRAIRAQLQLADDGAIPAVERDKVVVTGLRKRLAGLRAELSDLRGALLQEELVALSEEGALEVTDEMKKEAEHLVNDWLAELGAGEVEAG
;
A
#
# COMPACT_ATOMS: atom_id res chain seq x y z
N MET A 1 -42.09 -52.71 -5.67
CA MET A 1 -40.86 -51.92 -5.81
C MET A 1 -40.67 -51.18 -4.51
N SER A 2 -39.54 -51.43 -3.84
CA SER A 2 -39.36 -51.19 -2.40
C SER A 2 -39.10 -49.71 -2.10
N SER A 3 -39.73 -49.20 -1.04
CA SER A 3 -39.51 -47.86 -0.47
C SER A 3 -38.03 -47.57 -0.13
N PHE A 4 -37.22 -48.62 -0.02
CA PHE A 4 -35.80 -48.57 0.32
C PHE A 4 -34.92 -47.99 -0.81
N GLU A 5 -35.28 -48.19 -2.08
CA GLU A 5 -34.49 -47.70 -3.22
C GLU A 5 -34.66 -46.19 -3.48
N GLN A 6 -35.71 -45.57 -2.92
CA GLN A 6 -35.94 -44.11 -3.06
C GLN A 6 -35.15 -43.27 -2.04
N GLU A 7 -34.74 -43.84 -0.91
CA GLU A 7 -34.01 -43.11 0.14
C GLU A 7 -32.50 -43.03 -0.14
N ASP A 8 -31.89 -44.10 -0.65
CA ASP A 8 -30.47 -44.11 -1.05
C ASP A 8 -30.16 -43.06 -2.14
N ASN A 9 -31.09 -42.88 -3.07
CA ASN A 9 -30.92 -41.95 -4.19
C ASN A 9 -31.05 -40.47 -3.75
N LYS A 10 -31.72 -40.19 -2.63
CA LYS A 10 -31.80 -38.85 -2.02
C LYS A 10 -30.57 -38.54 -1.17
N TRP A 11 -29.97 -39.53 -0.53
CA TRP A 11 -28.77 -39.36 0.28
C TRP A 11 -27.52 -39.11 -0.58
N GLY A 12 -27.40 -39.83 -1.71
CA GLY A 12 -26.30 -39.63 -2.67
C GLY A 12 -26.31 -38.25 -3.34
N ARG A 13 -27.49 -37.70 -3.65
CA ARG A 13 -27.61 -36.36 -4.26
C ARG A 13 -27.22 -35.22 -3.31
N ARG A 14 -27.64 -35.29 -2.04
CA ARG A 14 -27.25 -34.27 -1.04
C ARG A 14 -25.74 -34.28 -0.76
N SER A 15 -25.12 -35.47 -0.74
CA SER A 15 -23.70 -35.60 -0.46
C SER A 15 -22.80 -35.11 -1.60
N ALA A 16 -23.29 -35.10 -2.85
CA ALA A 16 -22.59 -34.52 -3.99
C ALA A 16 -22.65 -32.99 -3.97
N GLU A 17 -23.81 -32.40 -3.65
CA GLU A 17 -23.96 -30.95 -3.54
C GLU A 17 -23.14 -30.36 -2.37
N THR A 18 -23.06 -31.03 -1.21
CA THR A 18 -22.16 -30.57 -0.13
C THR A 18 -20.67 -30.77 -0.44
N ALA A 19 -20.33 -31.77 -1.27
CA ALA A 19 -18.94 -31.99 -1.68
C ALA A 19 -18.49 -30.93 -2.70
N GLU A 20 -19.37 -30.50 -3.62
CA GLU A 20 -19.08 -29.41 -4.56
C GLU A 20 -18.95 -28.06 -3.84
N VAL A 21 -19.83 -27.74 -2.88
CA VAL A 21 -19.71 -26.52 -2.05
C VAL A 21 -18.42 -26.54 -1.20
N GLY A 22 -18.04 -27.70 -0.66
CA GLY A 22 -16.79 -27.86 0.09
C GLY A 22 -15.52 -27.81 -0.78
N ALA A 23 -15.62 -28.17 -2.07
CA ALA A 23 -14.54 -28.07 -3.03
C ALA A 23 -14.35 -26.62 -3.51
N GLU A 24 -15.44 -25.92 -3.85
CA GLU A 24 -15.38 -24.49 -4.23
C GLU A 24 -14.87 -23.60 -3.10
N ALA A 25 -15.26 -23.88 -1.84
CA ALA A 25 -14.76 -23.15 -0.67
C ALA A 25 -13.27 -23.40 -0.40
N ARG A 26 -12.76 -24.60 -0.69
CA ARG A 26 -11.32 -24.93 -0.55
C ARG A 26 -10.46 -24.42 -1.71
N GLU A 27 -11.04 -24.18 -2.89
CA GLU A 27 -10.34 -23.58 -4.03
C GLU A 27 -10.23 -22.05 -3.93
N ARG A 28 -11.22 -21.36 -3.31
CA ARG A 28 -11.16 -19.91 -3.07
C ARG A 28 -10.14 -19.47 -2.01
N GLN A 29 -10.03 -20.24 -0.92
CA GLN A 29 -9.13 -19.91 0.20
C GLN A 29 -7.65 -19.73 -0.15
N PRO A 30 -7.00 -20.59 -0.97
CA PRO A 30 -5.60 -20.37 -1.34
C PRO A 30 -5.44 -19.13 -2.24
N GLU A 31 -6.40 -18.85 -3.11
CA GLU A 31 -6.34 -17.72 -4.04
C GLU A 31 -6.46 -16.35 -3.34
N GLU A 32 -7.32 -16.23 -2.32
CA GLU A 32 -7.50 -15.00 -1.53
C GLU A 32 -6.34 -14.77 -0.57
N ALA A 33 -5.83 -15.83 0.06
CA ALA A 33 -4.61 -15.76 0.88
C ALA A 33 -3.38 -15.31 0.06
N GLU A 34 -3.25 -15.79 -1.18
CA GLU A 34 -2.19 -15.36 -2.10
C GLU A 34 -2.32 -13.89 -2.51
N LYS A 35 -3.55 -13.41 -2.78
CA LYS A 35 -3.81 -11.99 -3.09
C LYS A 35 -3.47 -11.07 -1.94
N LYS A 36 -3.84 -11.45 -0.71
CA LYS A 36 -3.51 -10.70 0.51
C LYS A 36 -2.00 -10.63 0.75
N LEU A 37 -1.30 -11.75 0.60
CA LEU A 37 0.17 -11.79 0.69
C LEU A 37 0.83 -10.92 -0.38
N ALA A 38 0.35 -10.98 -1.62
CA ALA A 38 0.86 -10.14 -2.72
C ALA A 38 0.61 -8.64 -2.46
N ALA A 39 -0.57 -8.28 -1.95
CA ALA A 39 -0.89 -6.89 -1.58
C ALA A 39 0.01 -6.40 -0.43
N ARG A 40 0.28 -7.24 0.57
CA ARG A 40 1.20 -6.92 1.67
C ARG A 40 2.63 -6.72 1.17
N GLU A 41 3.16 -7.66 0.38
CA GLU A 41 4.50 -7.54 -0.23
C GLU A 41 4.61 -6.27 -1.07
N ARG A 42 3.57 -5.98 -1.87
CA ARG A 42 3.53 -4.76 -2.67
C ARG A 42 3.57 -3.50 -1.80
N ALA A 43 2.77 -3.43 -0.73
CA ALA A 43 2.77 -2.28 0.16
C ALA A 43 4.10 -2.12 0.92
N GLU A 44 4.78 -3.22 1.28
CA GLU A 44 6.15 -3.15 1.82
C GLU A 44 7.14 -2.54 0.82
N LEU A 45 7.11 -3.00 -0.42
CA LEU A 45 7.98 -2.48 -1.48
C LEU A 45 7.69 -1.01 -1.74
N THR A 46 6.42 -0.64 -1.91
CA THR A 46 6.00 0.74 -2.17
C THR A 46 6.37 1.66 -1.00
N SER A 47 6.24 1.20 0.26
CA SER A 47 6.69 1.97 1.42
C SER A 47 8.21 2.20 1.42
N ARG A 48 9.00 1.18 1.08
CA ARG A 48 10.47 1.34 0.92
C ARG A 48 10.80 2.34 -0.19
N GLU A 49 10.07 2.31 -1.31
CA GLU A 49 10.25 3.28 -2.40
C GLU A 49 9.90 4.71 -1.98
N VAL A 50 8.84 4.90 -1.19
CA VAL A 50 8.48 6.22 -0.61
C VAL A 50 9.65 6.76 0.22
N LYS A 51 10.17 5.97 1.16
CA LYS A 51 11.29 6.36 2.03
C LYS A 51 12.55 6.69 1.22
N ASN A 52 12.89 5.85 0.25
CA ASN A 52 14.05 6.05 -0.62
C ASN A 52 13.91 7.34 -1.45
N THR A 53 12.72 7.59 -1.99
CA THR A 53 12.42 8.80 -2.78
C THR A 53 12.50 10.07 -1.91
N GLN A 54 11.98 10.02 -0.68
CA GLN A 54 12.09 11.13 0.28
C GLN A 54 13.54 11.42 0.64
N LYS A 55 14.33 10.38 0.95
CA LYS A 55 15.76 10.51 1.26
C LYS A 55 16.54 11.10 0.09
N GLN A 56 16.27 10.64 -1.13
CA GLN A 56 16.89 11.19 -2.33
C GLN A 56 16.57 12.68 -2.48
N MET A 57 15.31 13.08 -2.31
CA MET A 57 14.89 14.47 -2.38
C MET A 57 15.57 15.33 -1.30
N GLN A 58 15.65 14.85 -0.05
CA GLN A 58 16.32 15.55 1.04
C GLN A 58 17.81 15.78 0.74
N ASN A 59 18.50 14.75 0.23
CA ASN A 59 19.91 14.86 -0.14
C ASN A 59 20.14 15.90 -1.25
N ILE A 60 19.27 15.91 -2.27
CA ILE A 60 19.35 16.90 -3.35
C ILE A 60 19.14 18.32 -2.80
N LEU A 61 18.14 18.52 -1.95
CA LEU A 61 17.87 19.84 -1.35
C LEU A 61 19.05 20.32 -0.49
N ALA A 62 19.65 19.43 0.29
CA ALA A 62 20.85 19.75 1.08
C ALA A 62 22.03 20.17 0.18
N ASN A 63 22.26 19.41 -0.90
CA ASN A 63 23.30 19.72 -1.88
C ASN A 63 23.04 21.06 -2.58
N MET A 64 21.81 21.33 -2.99
CA MET A 64 21.42 22.62 -3.59
C MET A 64 21.76 23.79 -2.66
N GLN A 65 21.43 23.68 -1.37
CA GLN A 65 21.75 24.72 -0.39
C GLN A 65 23.26 24.92 -0.23
N ALA A 66 24.03 23.83 -0.20
CA ALA A 66 25.49 23.89 -0.14
C ALA A 66 26.08 24.58 -1.39
N VAL A 67 25.59 24.24 -2.58
CA VAL A 67 26.01 24.87 -3.85
C VAL A 67 25.66 26.35 -3.87
N ILE A 68 24.44 26.73 -3.45
CA ILE A 68 24.04 28.15 -3.36
C ILE A 68 24.99 28.92 -2.44
N LYS A 69 25.29 28.38 -1.25
CA LYS A 69 26.22 29.02 -0.30
C LYS A 69 27.62 29.17 -0.90
N ALA A 70 28.13 28.12 -1.55
CA ALA A 70 29.45 28.15 -2.16
C ALA A 70 29.54 29.18 -3.30
N VAL A 71 28.53 29.23 -4.18
CA VAL A 71 28.49 30.21 -5.28
C VAL A 71 28.40 31.64 -4.75
N ARG A 72 27.58 31.91 -3.72
CA ARG A 72 27.52 33.23 -3.08
C ARG A 72 28.87 33.64 -2.48
N ALA A 73 29.56 32.72 -1.81
CA ALA A 73 30.88 32.98 -1.26
C ALA A 73 31.90 33.34 -2.36
N ILE A 74 31.90 32.60 -3.46
CA ILE A 74 32.76 32.89 -4.63
C ILE A 74 32.42 34.25 -5.25
N ARG A 75 31.12 34.56 -5.43
CA ARG A 75 30.68 35.85 -5.97
C ARG A 75 31.11 37.02 -5.08
N ALA A 76 30.97 36.88 -3.77
CA ALA A 76 31.43 37.88 -2.81
C ALA A 76 32.94 38.11 -2.90
N GLN A 77 33.74 37.06 -3.01
CA GLN A 77 35.20 37.16 -3.19
C GLN A 77 35.58 37.88 -4.50
N LEU A 78 34.80 37.66 -5.56
CA LEU A 78 35.00 38.29 -6.86
C LEU A 78 34.27 39.63 -7.02
N GLN A 79 33.58 40.11 -5.98
CA GLN A 79 32.75 41.32 -6.01
C GLN A 79 31.70 41.30 -7.15
N LEU A 80 31.16 40.11 -7.45
CA LEU A 80 30.10 39.91 -8.43
C LEU A 80 28.73 40.07 -7.77
N ALA A 81 27.74 40.51 -8.55
CA ALA A 81 26.35 40.57 -8.12
C ALA A 81 25.80 39.16 -7.80
N ASP A 82 24.94 39.09 -6.79
CA ASP A 82 24.43 37.83 -6.24
C ASP A 82 23.16 37.31 -6.94
N ASP A 83 22.79 37.93 -8.06
CA ASP A 83 21.51 37.79 -8.77
C ASP A 83 21.53 36.75 -9.91
N GLY A 84 22.69 36.23 -10.28
CA GLY A 84 22.79 35.25 -11.36
C GLY A 84 22.17 33.89 -11.01
N ALA A 85 21.44 33.28 -11.96
CA ALA A 85 20.98 31.89 -11.84
C ALA A 85 22.16 30.92 -11.69
N ILE A 86 21.94 29.81 -10.96
CA ILE A 86 22.93 28.75 -10.79
C ILE A 86 22.44 27.52 -11.57
N PRO A 87 23.00 27.21 -12.76
CA PRO A 87 22.48 26.14 -13.62
C PRO A 87 22.41 24.75 -12.97
N ALA A 88 23.30 24.45 -12.03
CA ALA A 88 23.23 23.20 -11.25
C ALA A 88 21.97 23.16 -10.36
N VAL A 89 21.67 24.25 -9.67
CA VAL A 89 20.48 24.38 -8.81
C VAL A 89 19.20 24.29 -9.63
N GLU A 90 19.15 24.89 -10.82
CA GLU A 90 17.98 24.80 -11.70
C GLU A 90 17.74 23.36 -12.20
N ARG A 91 18.80 22.62 -12.54
CA ARG A 91 18.67 21.20 -12.89
C ARG A 91 18.14 20.37 -11.72
N ASP A 92 18.68 20.58 -10.52
CA ASP A 92 18.25 19.87 -9.32
C ASP A 92 16.79 20.18 -8.96
N LYS A 93 16.29 21.41 -9.18
CA LYS A 93 14.86 21.76 -9.03
C LYS A 93 13.96 20.91 -9.94
N VAL A 94 14.37 20.67 -11.18
CA VAL A 94 13.62 19.82 -12.11
C VAL A 94 13.57 18.37 -11.60
N VAL A 95 14.71 17.85 -11.13
CA VAL A 95 14.79 16.51 -10.54
C VAL A 95 13.88 16.39 -9.31
N VAL A 96 13.94 17.36 -8.39
CA VAL A 96 13.05 17.42 -7.21
C VAL A 96 11.58 17.44 -7.62
N THR A 97 11.22 18.17 -8.67
CA THR A 97 9.86 18.21 -9.20
C THR A 97 9.42 16.84 -9.72
N GLY A 98 10.30 16.12 -10.41
CA GLY A 98 10.06 14.73 -10.83
C GLY A 98 9.88 13.77 -9.65
N LEU A 99 10.75 13.87 -8.64
CA LEU A 99 10.66 13.05 -7.43
C LEU A 99 9.36 13.31 -6.65
N ARG A 100 8.89 14.56 -6.60
CA ARG A 100 7.59 14.90 -5.98
C ARG A 100 6.42 14.22 -6.69
N LYS A 101 6.41 14.22 -8.02
CA LYS A 101 5.38 13.52 -8.80
C LYS A 101 5.42 12.01 -8.55
N ARG A 102 6.62 11.42 -8.53
CA ARG A 102 6.79 9.99 -8.19
C ARG A 102 6.29 9.68 -6.78
N LEU A 103 6.64 10.53 -5.81
CA LEU A 103 6.19 10.36 -4.41
C LEU A 103 4.67 10.42 -4.29
N ALA A 104 4.01 11.32 -5.02
CA ALA A 104 2.55 11.40 -5.05
C ALA A 104 1.94 10.10 -5.63
N GLY A 105 2.51 9.56 -6.71
CA GLY A 105 2.08 8.27 -7.28
C GLY A 105 2.24 7.10 -6.31
N LEU A 106 3.39 6.99 -5.65
CA LEU A 106 3.64 5.94 -4.65
C LEU A 106 2.70 6.05 -3.43
N ARG A 107 2.36 7.27 -3.01
CA ARG A 107 1.39 7.50 -1.93
C ARG A 107 -0.03 7.13 -2.33
N ALA A 108 -0.44 7.42 -3.56
CA ALA A 108 -1.73 6.99 -4.09
C ALA A 108 -1.81 5.45 -4.11
N GLU A 109 -0.76 4.79 -4.61
CA GLU A 109 -0.67 3.33 -4.62
C GLU A 109 -0.75 2.73 -3.21
N LEU A 110 -0.07 3.31 -2.21
CA LEU A 110 -0.22 2.87 -0.82
C LEU A 110 -1.65 3.05 -0.28
N SER A 111 -2.34 4.12 -0.68
CA SER A 111 -3.75 4.33 -0.31
C SER A 111 -4.65 3.27 -0.92
N ASP A 112 -4.42 2.90 -2.18
CA ASP A 112 -5.20 1.86 -2.86
C ASP A 112 -4.96 0.48 -2.23
N LEU A 113 -3.69 0.17 -1.92
CA LEU A 113 -3.32 -1.08 -1.23
C LEU A 113 -3.88 -1.14 0.19
N ARG A 114 -3.91 -0.02 0.91
CA ARG A 114 -4.58 0.10 2.21
C ARG A 114 -6.06 -0.27 2.10
N GLY A 115 -6.75 0.27 1.09
CA GLY A 115 -8.16 -0.03 0.85
C GLY A 115 -8.40 -1.52 0.55
N ALA A 116 -7.56 -2.11 -0.29
CA ALA A 116 -7.63 -3.55 -0.61
C ALA A 116 -7.39 -4.43 0.63
N LEU A 117 -6.35 -4.12 1.42
CA LEU A 117 -6.05 -4.87 2.65
C LEU A 117 -7.17 -4.75 3.70
N LEU A 118 -7.80 -3.59 3.81
CA LEU A 118 -8.91 -3.37 4.73
C LEU A 118 -10.15 -4.18 4.32
N GLN A 119 -10.46 -4.25 3.02
CA GLN A 119 -11.54 -5.10 2.52
C GLN A 119 -11.27 -6.58 2.83
N GLU A 120 -10.05 -7.05 2.59
CA GLU A 120 -9.64 -8.42 2.90
C GLU A 120 -9.75 -8.73 4.41
N GLU A 121 -9.34 -7.82 5.29
CA GLU A 121 -9.50 -8.05 6.73
C GLU A 121 -10.95 -8.01 7.20
N LEU A 122 -11.79 -7.17 6.60
CA LEU A 122 -13.22 -7.17 6.89
C LEU A 122 -13.88 -8.49 6.50
N VAL A 123 -13.51 -9.05 5.35
CA VAL A 123 -14.00 -10.37 4.92
C VAL A 123 -13.56 -11.43 5.91
N ALA A 124 -12.27 -11.49 6.26
CA ALA A 124 -11.74 -12.45 7.21
C ALA A 124 -12.45 -12.38 8.59
N LEU A 125 -12.65 -11.18 9.13
CA LEU A 125 -13.36 -10.98 10.41
C LEU A 125 -14.83 -11.42 10.32
N SER A 126 -15.50 -11.21 9.18
CA SER A 126 -16.88 -11.65 8.99
C SER A 126 -17.04 -13.16 8.87
N GLU A 127 -16.05 -13.83 8.26
CA GLU A 127 -16.02 -15.29 8.12
C GLU A 127 -15.70 -16.00 9.45
N GLU A 128 -14.82 -15.44 10.27
CA GLU A 128 -14.52 -15.95 11.61
C GLU A 128 -15.71 -15.82 12.57
N GLY A 129 -16.53 -14.77 12.41
CA GLY A 129 -17.69 -14.50 13.26
C GLY A 129 -19.04 -15.03 12.76
N ALA A 130 -19.16 -15.39 11.48
CA ALA A 130 -20.45 -15.62 10.79
C ALA A 130 -21.48 -14.49 11.04
N LEU A 131 -21.02 -13.24 11.04
CA LEU A 131 -21.81 -12.05 11.34
C LEU A 131 -21.77 -11.05 10.17
N GLU A 132 -22.83 -10.25 10.03
CA GLU A 132 -22.79 -9.08 9.16
C GLU A 132 -21.70 -8.11 9.63
N VAL A 133 -21.02 -7.48 8.68
CA VAL A 133 -19.95 -6.50 8.95
C VAL A 133 -20.48 -5.37 9.83
N THR A 134 -19.99 -5.27 11.08
CA THR A 134 -20.35 -4.19 12.01
C THR A 134 -19.39 -3.01 11.92
N ASP A 135 -19.81 -1.87 12.50
CA ASP A 135 -18.94 -0.70 12.59
C ASP A 135 -17.77 -0.90 13.58
N GLU A 136 -17.89 -1.79 14.58
CA GLU A 136 -16.75 -2.20 15.40
C GLU A 136 -15.70 -2.96 14.58
N MET A 137 -16.12 -3.90 13.72
CA MET A 137 -15.20 -4.67 12.88
C MET A 137 -14.44 -3.79 11.87
N LYS A 138 -15.10 -2.76 11.31
CA LYS A 138 -14.44 -1.76 10.46
C LYS A 138 -13.35 -1.00 11.21
N LYS A 139 -13.62 -0.56 12.43
CA LYS A 139 -12.63 0.15 13.25
C LYS A 139 -11.44 -0.74 13.60
N GLU A 140 -11.69 -2.01 13.88
CA GLU A 140 -10.64 -2.97 14.19
C GLU A 140 -9.77 -3.27 12.96
N ALA A 141 -10.37 -3.52 11.80
CA ALA A 141 -9.65 -3.68 10.54
C ALA A 141 -8.84 -2.43 10.16
N GLU A 142 -9.41 -1.24 10.34
CA GLU A 142 -8.70 0.04 10.15
C GLU A 142 -7.49 0.14 11.08
N HIS A 143 -7.64 -0.18 12.36
CA HIS A 143 -6.56 -0.11 13.34
C HIS A 143 -5.40 -1.05 12.96
N LEU A 144 -5.71 -2.30 12.63
CA LEU A 144 -4.72 -3.30 12.24
C LEU A 144 -3.93 -2.90 10.98
N VAL A 145 -4.63 -2.43 9.95
CA VAL A 145 -3.97 -1.98 8.71
C VAL A 145 -3.15 -0.72 8.94
N ASN A 146 -3.65 0.22 9.75
CA ASN A 146 -2.93 1.46 10.06
C ASN A 146 -1.67 1.20 10.87
N ASP A 147 -1.74 0.35 11.90
CA ASP A 147 -0.58 -0.04 12.70
C ASP A 147 0.49 -0.69 11.83
N TRP A 148 0.09 -1.62 10.97
CA TRP A 148 1.01 -2.28 10.04
C TRP A 148 1.67 -1.29 9.06
N LEU A 149 0.89 -0.38 8.46
CA LEU A 149 1.45 0.67 7.60
C LEU A 149 2.35 1.63 8.39
N ALA A 150 2.04 1.91 9.65
CA ALA A 150 2.86 2.73 10.53
C ALA A 150 4.20 2.06 10.85
N GLU A 151 4.22 0.75 11.14
CA GLU A 151 5.44 -0.04 11.31
C GLU A 151 6.33 -0.02 10.07
N LEU A 152 5.72 -0.05 8.88
CA LEU A 152 6.43 0.11 7.62
C LEU A 152 6.94 1.54 7.39
N GLY A 153 6.66 2.48 8.30
CA GLY A 153 6.96 3.91 8.19
C GLY A 153 6.21 4.61 7.05
N ALA A 154 5.06 4.05 6.68
CA ALA A 154 4.04 4.69 5.85
C ALA A 154 2.93 5.34 6.70
N GLY A 155 3.07 5.37 8.03
CA GLY A 155 2.06 5.93 8.95
C GLY A 155 1.77 7.42 8.80
N GLU A 156 2.62 8.17 8.08
CA GLU A 156 2.35 9.58 7.72
C GLU A 156 1.66 9.71 6.35
N VAL A 157 0.67 8.86 6.07
CA VAL A 157 -0.36 9.15 5.05
C VAL A 157 -1.53 9.84 5.75
N GLU A 158 -1.23 10.92 6.49
CA GLU A 158 -2.26 11.85 6.96
C GLU A 158 -2.07 13.22 6.31
N ALA A 159 -3.09 13.58 5.54
CA ALA A 159 -3.59 14.91 5.20
C ALA A 159 -2.58 16.08 5.14
N GLY A 160 -2.24 16.47 3.90
CA GLY A 160 -1.74 17.80 3.55
C GLY A 160 -2.24 18.19 2.17
#